data_AF-A0A5C9BWG6-F1
#
_entry.id   AF-A0A5C9BWG6-F1
#
_cell.length_a   1.000
_cell.length_b   1.000
_cell.length_c   1.000
_cell.angle_alpha   90.00
_cell.angle_beta   90.00
_cell.angle_gamma   90.00
#
_symmetry.space_group_name_H-M   'P 1'
#
loop_
_entity.id
_entity.type
_entity.pdbx_description
1 polymer ?
#
loop_
_entity_poly.entity_id
_entity_poly.type
_entity_poly.pdbx_seq_one_letter_code
_entity_poly.pdbx_strand_id
1 'polypeptide(L)'
;MTSDYPTPGVTAGVDSDVVIVPPNDLAALARAIDEHQPACVLHEGNGARWGFVPARPEFVRGVRQLTRDKNVIFLLDEVITGFRVAPGGFQEVCDIRPDLSTFAKVLAGGLPGGVLGGRADLMQALAFGN
;
A
#
# COMPACT_ATOMS: atom_id res chain seq x y z
N MET A 1 14.39 9.48 -0.29
CA MET A 1 15.22 9.69 0.92
C MET A 1 15.20 8.36 1.67
N THR A 2 16.32 7.66 1.72
CA THR A 2 16.50 6.45 2.56
C THR A 2 16.29 6.86 4.02
N SER A 3 15.77 5.98 4.86
CA SER A 3 15.49 6.28 6.26
C SER A 3 16.79 6.70 6.97
N ASP A 4 16.93 7.96 7.39
CA ASP A 4 18.08 8.44 8.19
C ASP A 4 18.14 7.81 9.60
N TYR A 5 17.26 6.86 9.90
CA TYR A 5 17.25 6.07 11.13
C TYR A 5 17.68 4.64 10.83
N PRO A 6 18.87 4.20 11.27
CA PRO A 6 19.26 2.80 11.18
C PRO A 6 18.31 1.98 12.03
N THR A 7 17.59 1.06 11.40
CA THR A 7 16.65 0.18 12.09
C THR A 7 17.43 -1.03 12.62
N PRO A 8 17.63 -1.18 13.94
CA PRO A 8 18.48 -2.23 14.49
C PRO A 8 17.97 -3.62 14.07
N GLY A 9 18.88 -4.45 13.54
CA GLY A 9 18.54 -5.79 13.05
C GLY A 9 18.05 -5.85 11.60
N VAL A 10 17.86 -4.72 10.92
CA VAL A 10 17.61 -4.67 9.46
C VAL A 10 18.94 -4.60 8.72
N THR A 11 19.11 -5.43 7.69
CA THR A 11 20.32 -5.41 6.87
C THR A 11 20.32 -4.19 5.96
N ALA A 12 21.50 -3.68 5.63
CA ALA A 12 21.64 -2.52 4.74
C ALA A 12 20.99 -2.75 3.36
N GLY A 13 21.00 -3.99 2.85
CA GLY A 13 20.35 -4.34 1.59
C GLY A 13 18.82 -4.14 1.64
N VAL A 14 18.17 -4.63 2.70
CA VAL A 14 16.71 -4.47 2.88
C VAL A 14 16.34 -3.00 3.05
N ASP A 15 17.14 -2.24 3.80
CA ASP A 15 16.90 -0.80 3.98
C ASP A 15 17.04 -0.02 2.66
N SER A 16 18.00 -0.41 1.80
CA SER A 16 18.19 0.21 0.49
C SER A 16 17.09 -0.10 -0.53
N ASP A 17 16.29 -1.16 -0.32
CA ASP A 17 15.17 -1.53 -1.19
C ASP A 17 13.89 -0.73 -0.90
N VAL A 18 13.89 0.13 0.13
CA VAL A 18 12.72 0.90 0.56
C VAL A 18 12.91 2.39 0.28
N VAL A 19 12.00 2.96 -0.50
CA VAL A 19 11.93 4.40 -0.74
C VAL A 19 10.79 5.00 0.07
N ILE A 20 11.12 5.90 1.00
CA ILE A 20 10.11 6.64 1.78
C ILE A 20 9.80 7.97 1.09
N VAL A 21 8.50 8.22 0.92
CA VAL A 21 7.95 9.43 0.32
C VAL A 21 7.13 10.18 1.37
N PRO A 22 7.20 11.53 1.41
CA PRO A 22 6.35 12.32 2.30
C PRO A 22 4.86 11.99 2.13
N PRO A 23 4.09 11.92 3.22
CA PRO A 23 2.65 11.65 3.14
C PRO A 23 1.94 12.79 2.40
N ASN A 24 0.88 12.47 1.67
CA ASN A 24 0.03 13.43 0.95
C ASN A 24 0.74 14.27 -0.14
N ASP A 25 1.90 13.85 -0.64
CA ASP A 25 2.63 14.53 -1.72
C ASP A 25 2.73 13.66 -3.00
N LEU A 26 1.80 13.90 -3.94
CA LEU A 26 1.78 13.16 -5.22
C LEU A 26 2.96 13.52 -6.12
N ALA A 27 3.49 14.73 -6.02
CA ALA A 27 4.62 15.16 -6.84
C ALA A 27 5.92 14.50 -6.37
N ALA A 28 6.09 14.35 -5.04
CA ALA A 28 7.18 13.54 -4.49
C ALA A 28 7.04 12.06 -4.88
N LEU A 29 5.83 11.50 -4.82
CA LEU A 29 5.59 10.12 -5.26
C LEU A 29 5.92 9.91 -6.75
N ALA A 30 5.47 10.81 -7.62
CA ALA A 30 5.74 10.74 -9.05
C ALA A 30 7.25 10.77 -9.34
N ARG A 31 7.99 11.68 -8.69
CA ARG A 31 9.46 11.74 -8.80
C ARG A 31 10.11 10.45 -8.32
N ALA A 32 9.68 9.92 -7.17
CA ALA A 32 10.22 8.68 -6.63
C ALA A 32 9.97 7.47 -7.55
N ILE A 33 8.80 7.38 -8.18
CA ILE A 33 8.49 6.33 -9.16
C ILE A 33 9.42 6.44 -10.36
N ASP A 34 9.62 7.65 -10.89
CA ASP A 34 10.46 7.87 -12.08
C ASP A 34 11.95 7.63 -11.80
N GLU A 35 12.43 7.99 -10.60
CA GLU A 35 13.83 7.82 -10.20
C GLU A 35 14.18 6.38 -9.85
N HIS A 36 13.31 5.69 -9.11
CA HIS A 36 13.63 4.39 -8.50
C HIS A 36 12.96 3.19 -9.16
N GLN A 37 11.97 3.39 -10.03
CA GLN A 37 11.23 2.33 -10.73
C GLN A 37 10.76 1.19 -9.79
N PRO A 38 10.02 1.51 -8.71
CA PRO A 38 9.69 0.54 -7.69
C PRO A 38 8.74 -0.54 -8.22
N ALA A 39 8.84 -1.75 -7.68
CA ALA A 39 7.90 -2.83 -7.98
C ALA A 39 6.46 -2.52 -7.54
N CYS A 40 6.31 -1.82 -6.41
CA CYS A 40 5.00 -1.41 -5.90
C CYS A 40 5.05 -0.10 -5.11
N VAL A 41 3.90 0.54 -5.00
CA VAL A 41 3.61 1.58 -4.00
C VAL A 41 2.73 0.96 -2.92
N LEU A 42 3.22 0.96 -1.69
CA LEU A 42 2.48 0.53 -0.50
C LEU A 42 1.95 1.77 0.23
N HIS A 43 0.66 1.77 0.57
CA HIS A 43 0.04 2.87 1.32
C HIS A 43 -0.97 2.35 2.34
N GLU A 44 -0.85 2.75 3.60
CA GLU A 44 -1.84 2.48 4.65
C GLU A 44 -3.12 3.28 4.38
N GLY A 45 -4.28 2.61 4.32
CA GLY A 45 -5.59 3.17 3.96
C GLY A 45 -5.83 4.63 4.33
N ASN A 46 -6.44 4.89 5.48
CA ASN A 46 -6.80 6.24 5.93
C ASN A 46 -5.61 7.11 6.35
N GLY A 47 -4.38 6.72 5.99
CA GLY A 47 -3.14 7.43 6.28
C GLY A 47 -2.33 6.83 7.44
N ALA A 48 -1.09 7.30 7.59
CA ALA A 48 -0.09 6.68 8.44
C ALA A 48 -0.51 6.61 9.91
N ARG A 49 -0.22 5.46 10.54
CA ARG A 49 -0.51 5.17 11.94
C ARG A 49 -2.00 5.37 12.23
N TRP A 50 -2.83 4.72 11.42
CA TRP A 50 -4.28 4.76 11.50
C TRP A 50 -4.86 6.18 11.40
N GLY A 51 -4.36 6.97 10.45
CA GLY A 51 -4.82 8.34 10.24
C GLY A 51 -4.32 9.35 11.28
N PHE A 52 -3.25 9.04 12.03
CA PHE A 52 -2.52 10.08 12.77
C PHE A 52 -1.95 11.13 11.80
N VAL A 53 -1.53 10.68 10.62
CA VAL A 53 -1.36 11.54 9.43
C VAL A 53 -2.41 11.14 8.40
N PRO A 54 -3.59 11.79 8.37
CA PRO A 54 -4.69 11.38 7.51
C PRO A 54 -4.32 11.43 6.03
N ALA A 55 -4.73 10.41 5.27
CA ALA A 55 -4.72 10.45 3.82
C ALA A 55 -6.10 10.89 3.31
N ARG A 56 -6.12 11.96 2.52
CA ARG A 56 -7.38 12.42 1.89
C ARG A 56 -7.80 11.44 0.79
N PRO A 57 -9.09 11.13 0.61
CA PRO A 57 -9.55 10.28 -0.48
C PRO A 57 -9.07 10.74 -1.87
N GLU A 58 -8.96 12.05 -2.11
CA GLU A 58 -8.43 12.63 -3.34
C GLU A 58 -6.96 12.26 -3.57
N PHE A 59 -6.17 12.22 -2.50
CA PHE A 59 -4.76 11.82 -2.58
C PHE A 59 -4.66 10.35 -2.98
N VAL A 60 -5.42 9.47 -2.33
CA VAL A 60 -5.40 8.02 -2.61
C VAL A 60 -5.93 7.71 -4.02
N ARG A 61 -6.96 8.44 -4.49
CA ARG A 61 -7.39 8.43 -5.90
C ARG A 61 -6.24 8.82 -6.84
N GLY A 62 -5.50 9.87 -6.50
CA GLY A 62 -4.31 10.30 -7.24
C GLY A 62 -3.20 9.24 -7.26
N VAL A 63 -2.94 8.56 -6.14
CA VAL A 63 -1.97 7.46 -6.07
C VAL A 63 -2.39 6.31 -6.99
N ARG A 64 -3.67 5.92 -6.98
CA ARG A 64 -4.19 4.89 -7.88
C ARG A 64 -4.02 5.30 -9.34
N GLN A 65 -4.37 6.53 -9.70
CA GLN A 65 -4.22 7.00 -11.08
C GLN A 65 -2.75 6.99 -11.51
N LEU A 66 -1.86 7.56 -10.69
CA LEU A 66 -0.44 7.64 -10.96
C LEU A 66 0.22 6.26 -11.11
N THR A 67 -0.06 5.33 -10.20
CA THR A 67 0.47 3.96 -10.27
C THR A 67 0.00 3.23 -11.51
N ARG A 68 -1.27 3.43 -11.93
CA ARG A 68 -1.80 2.86 -13.18
C ARG A 68 -1.07 3.43 -14.40
N ASP A 69 -0.92 4.75 -14.46
CA ASP A 69 -0.26 5.42 -15.60
C ASP A 69 1.21 5.04 -15.74
N LYS A 70 1.86 4.72 -14.62
CA LYS A 70 3.27 4.32 -14.55
C LYS A 70 3.49 2.80 -14.55
N ASN A 71 2.43 1.99 -14.68
CA ASN A 71 2.49 0.52 -14.59
C ASN A 71 3.17 0.00 -13.32
N VAL A 72 2.95 0.66 -12.18
CA VAL A 72 3.44 0.24 -10.86
C VAL A 72 2.30 -0.41 -10.08
N ILE A 73 2.59 -1.50 -9.37
CA ILE A 73 1.58 -2.18 -8.54
C ILE A 73 1.17 -1.25 -7.39
N PHE A 74 -0.13 -1.00 -7.24
CA PHE A 74 -0.64 -0.32 -6.06
C PHE A 74 -1.15 -1.33 -5.03
N LEU A 75 -0.47 -1.39 -3.88
CA LEU A 75 -0.86 -2.21 -2.73
C LEU A 75 -1.44 -1.30 -1.64
N LEU A 76 -2.74 -1.45 -1.38
CA LEU A 76 -3.43 -0.71 -0.33
C LEU A 76 -3.48 -1.56 0.95
N ASP A 77 -2.84 -1.08 2.01
CA ASP A 77 -2.90 -1.76 3.31
C ASP A 77 -4.20 -1.41 4.05
N GLU A 78 -5.09 -2.40 4.10
CA GLU A 78 -6.42 -2.34 4.70
C GLU A 78 -6.50 -3.17 5.99
N VAL A 79 -5.36 -3.51 6.60
CA VAL A 79 -5.31 -4.29 7.86
C VAL A 79 -6.14 -3.62 8.97
N ILE A 80 -6.21 -2.29 9.02
CA ILE A 80 -7.08 -1.58 9.98
C ILE A 80 -8.38 -1.06 9.34
N THR A 81 -8.32 -0.56 8.10
CA THR A 81 -9.48 0.10 7.47
C THR A 81 -10.49 -0.87 6.86
N GLY A 82 -10.06 -2.06 6.46
CA GLY A 82 -10.91 -3.09 5.86
C GLY A 82 -12.03 -3.52 6.81
N PHE A 83 -13.27 -3.51 6.31
CA PHE A 83 -14.49 -3.82 7.08
C PHE A 83 -14.72 -2.94 8.32
N ARG A 84 -13.96 -1.84 8.46
CA ARG A 84 -14.05 -0.90 9.59
C ARG A 84 -14.68 0.40 9.16
N VAL A 85 -14.17 1.02 8.11
CA VAL A 85 -14.60 2.36 7.66
C VAL A 85 -15.79 2.29 6.71
N ALA A 86 -15.94 1.17 6.00
CA ALA A 86 -17.08 0.79 5.17
C ALA A 86 -17.09 -0.75 5.00
N PRO A 87 -18.20 -1.38 4.56
CA PRO A 87 -18.24 -2.81 4.28
C PRO A 87 -17.13 -3.26 3.33
N GLY A 88 -16.80 -2.47 2.31
CA GLY A 88 -15.71 -2.69 1.35
C GLY A 88 -14.39 -2.01 1.70
N GLY A 89 -14.22 -1.49 2.93
CA GLY A 89 -12.98 -0.84 3.36
C GLY A 89 -12.77 0.57 2.81
N PHE A 90 -11.55 1.10 2.94
CA PHE A 90 -11.21 2.45 2.51
C PHE A 90 -11.15 2.59 0.99
N GLN A 91 -10.90 1.49 0.26
CA GLN A 91 -11.01 1.47 -1.19
C GLN A 91 -12.42 1.80 -1.69
N GLU A 92 -13.48 1.37 -0.98
CA GLU A 92 -14.87 1.76 -1.27
C GLU A 92 -15.08 3.26 -1.03
N VAL A 93 -14.60 3.78 0.11
CA VAL A 93 -14.69 5.21 0.46
C VAL A 93 -14.01 6.09 -0.59
N CYS A 94 -12.89 5.62 -1.13
CA CYS A 94 -12.13 6.33 -2.14
C CYS A 94 -12.64 6.11 -3.58
N ASP A 95 -13.58 5.18 -3.79
CA ASP A 95 -14.03 4.72 -5.10
C ASP A 95 -12.86 4.29 -6.01
N ILE A 96 -11.99 3.43 -5.49
CA ILE A 96 -10.84 2.89 -6.22
C ILE A 96 -10.76 1.37 -6.14
N ARG A 97 -9.99 0.79 -7.06
CA ARG A 97 -9.56 -0.61 -7.01
C ARG A 97 -8.03 -0.69 -7.03
N PRO A 98 -7.37 -1.00 -5.90
CA PRO A 98 -5.94 -1.24 -5.89
C PRO A 98 -5.61 -2.55 -6.64
N ASP A 99 -4.34 -2.76 -6.99
CA ASP A 99 -3.90 -4.00 -7.62
C ASP A 99 -3.89 -5.14 -6.59
N LEU A 100 -3.49 -4.81 -5.36
CA LEU A 100 -3.45 -5.69 -4.19
C LEU A 100 -4.00 -4.98 -2.96
N SER A 101 -4.59 -5.74 -2.05
CA SER A 101 -4.98 -5.28 -0.71
C SER A 101 -4.57 -6.30 0.34
N THR A 102 -4.11 -5.80 1.48
CA THR A 102 -3.87 -6.62 2.69
C THR A 102 -4.99 -6.40 3.70
N PHE A 103 -5.45 -7.50 4.31
CA PHE A 103 -6.50 -7.49 5.32
C PHE A 103 -6.09 -8.35 6.52
N ALA A 104 -6.54 -7.97 7.71
CA ALA A 104 -6.39 -8.75 8.94
C ALA A 104 -7.43 -8.25 9.96
N LYS A 105 -7.12 -8.30 11.25
CA LYS A 105 -7.92 -7.70 12.34
C LYS A 105 -9.41 -8.05 12.24
N VAL A 106 -10.24 -7.11 11.77
CA VAL A 106 -11.69 -7.28 11.63
C VAL A 106 -12.01 -8.49 10.77
N LEU A 107 -11.29 -8.68 9.65
CA LEU A 107 -11.45 -9.85 8.79
C LEU A 107 -11.25 -11.16 9.55
N ALA A 108 -10.26 -11.20 10.44
CA ALA A 108 -9.90 -12.42 11.17
C ALA A 108 -10.79 -12.68 12.41
N GLY A 109 -11.75 -11.80 12.71
CA GLY A 109 -12.72 -12.01 13.79
C GLY A 109 -12.08 -12.12 15.19
N GLY A 110 -10.91 -11.51 15.40
CA GLY A 110 -10.18 -11.60 16.68
C GLY A 110 -9.27 -12.82 16.83
N LEU A 111 -9.18 -13.68 15.81
CA LEU A 111 -8.22 -14.77 15.73
C LEU A 111 -6.96 -14.36 14.95
N PRO A 112 -5.83 -15.08 15.10
CA PRO A 112 -4.67 -14.89 14.24
C PRO A 112 -5.03 -15.21 12.78
N GLY A 113 -4.81 -14.24 11.88
CA GLY A 113 -5.06 -14.42 10.46
C GLY A 113 -4.86 -13.14 9.66
N GLY A 114 -4.53 -13.31 8.38
CA GLY A 114 -4.36 -12.23 7.41
C GLY A 114 -4.61 -12.73 5.99
N VAL A 115 -4.94 -11.82 5.09
CA VAL A 115 -5.21 -12.09 3.68
C VAL A 115 -4.48 -11.07 2.83
N LEU A 116 -3.80 -11.55 1.78
CA LEU A 116 -3.42 -10.76 0.63
C LEU A 116 -4.37 -11.16 -0.50
N GLY A 117 -5.02 -10.18 -1.14
CA GLY A 117 -5.92 -10.42 -2.27
C GLY A 117 -5.79 -9.31 -3.30
N GLY A 118 -6.23 -9.56 -4.54
CA GLY A 118 -6.16 -8.56 -5.59
C GLY A 118 -6.36 -9.14 -6.97
N ARG A 119 -5.68 -8.56 -7.96
CA ARG A 119 -5.78 -9.02 -9.35
C ARG A 119 -5.32 -10.48 -9.51
N ALA A 120 -6.05 -11.23 -10.33
CA ALA A 120 -5.82 -12.65 -10.53
C ALA A 120 -4.44 -12.95 -11.15
N ASP A 121 -3.97 -12.10 -12.07
CA ASP A 121 -2.66 -12.25 -12.70
C ASP A 121 -1.50 -12.09 -11.69
N LEU A 122 -1.64 -11.20 -10.71
CA LEU A 122 -0.68 -11.06 -9.60
C LEU A 122 -0.76 -12.24 -8.63
N MET A 123 -1.96 -12.72 -8.31
CA MET A 123 -2.13 -13.91 -7.45
C MET A 123 -1.58 -15.18 -8.08
N GLN A 124 -1.58 -15.27 -9.42
CA GLN A 124 -1.01 -16.41 -10.13
C GLN A 124 0.49 -16.58 -9.86
N ALA A 125 1.22 -15.49 -9.57
CA ALA A 125 2.63 -15.58 -9.20
C ALA A 125 2.88 -16.28 -7.85
N LEU A 126 1.84 -16.39 -7.00
CA LEU A 126 1.88 -17.11 -5.72
C LEU A 126 1.39 -18.56 -5.85
N ALA A 127 0.82 -18.94 -6.99
CA ALA A 127 0.30 -20.28 -7.19
C ALA A 127 1.47 -21.28 -7.22
N PHE A 128 1.32 -22.37 -6.47
CA PHE A 128 2.21 -23.52 -6.58
C PHE A 128 1.88 -24.27 -7.87
N GLY A 129 2.60 -23.94 -8.95
CA GLY A 129 2.46 -24.64 -10.22
C GLY A 129 2.92 -23.80 -11.41
N ASN A 130 4.14 -24.07 -11.87
CA ASN A 130 4.52 -24.18 -13.28
C ASN A 130 5.55 -25.30 -13.38
#